data_AF-A0A4U6T454-F1
#
_entry.id   AF-A0A4U6T454-F1
#
_cell.length_a   1.000
_cell.length_b   1.000
_cell.length_c   1.000
_cell.angle_alpha   90.00
_cell.angle_beta   90.00
_cell.angle_gamma   90.00
#
_symmetry.space_group_name_H-M   'P 1'
#
loop_
_entity.id
_entity.type
_entity.pdbx_description
1 polymer ?
#
loop_
_entity_poly.entity_id
_entity_poly.type
_entity_poly.pdbx_seq_one_letter_code
_entity_poly.pdbx_strand_id
1 'polypeptide(L)'
;MWTGRVKRCTVELVSGTSLSVVALSEYLNIQELLPEVVLQPECQDEYRWKISSAGQYTAKSAYEAFFIESTSFDAWRFIWNTWAPKKY
;
A
#
# COMPACT_ATOMS: atom_id res chain seq x y z
N MET A 1 -29.75 -28.57 -22.45
CA MET A 1 -29.41 -27.56 -23.49
C MET A 1 -29.47 -26.21 -22.80
N TRP A 2 -28.35 -25.70 -22.26
CA TRP A 2 -28.33 -24.46 -21.48
C TRP A 2 -27.71 -23.35 -22.34
N THR A 3 -28.52 -22.40 -22.78
CA THR A 3 -28.05 -21.17 -23.45
C THR A 3 -27.90 -20.08 -22.39
N GLY A 4 -26.75 -20.03 -21.72
CA GLY A 4 -26.41 -18.98 -20.77
C GLY A 4 -25.68 -17.83 -21.48
N ARG A 5 -26.37 -16.71 -21.71
CA ARG A 5 -25.79 -15.48 -22.28
C ARG A 5 -24.74 -14.90 -21.31
N VAL A 6 -23.46 -14.97 -21.68
CA VAL A 6 -22.40 -14.18 -21.01
C VAL A 6 -22.61 -12.72 -21.40
N LYS A 7 -23.09 -11.90 -20.46
CA LYS A 7 -23.07 -10.44 -20.62
C LYS A 7 -21.63 -9.99 -20.35
N ARG A 8 -20.92 -9.63 -21.42
CA ARG A 8 -19.61 -8.96 -21.31
C ARG A 8 -19.79 -7.71 -20.45
N CYS A 9 -19.11 -7.68 -19.31
CA CYS A 9 -19.01 -6.50 -18.46
C CYS A 9 -18.11 -5.49 -19.18
N THR A 10 -18.68 -4.40 -19.68
CA THR A 10 -17.90 -3.26 -20.19
C THR A 10 -17.26 -2.58 -19.00
N VAL A 11 -15.93 -2.62 -18.91
CA VAL A 11 -15.16 -1.82 -17.94
C VAL A 11 -15.06 -0.42 -18.54
N GLU A 12 -15.85 0.53 -18.03
CA GLU A 12 -15.65 1.94 -18.36
C GLU A 12 -14.45 2.47 -17.56
N LEU A 13 -13.35 2.72 -18.26
CA LEU A 13 -12.18 3.38 -17.70
C LEU A 13 -12.57 4.81 -17.36
N VAL A 14 -12.70 5.11 -16.06
CA VAL A 14 -12.87 6.47 -15.57
C VAL A 14 -11.61 7.26 -15.93
N SER A 15 -11.75 8.19 -16.87
CA SER A 15 -10.73 9.10 -17.37
C SER A 15 -10.09 9.87 -16.20
N GLY A 16 -8.88 9.50 -15.81
CA GLY A 16 -8.15 10.24 -14.77
C GLY A 16 -6.69 9.82 -14.57
N THR A 17 -6.35 8.57 -14.84
CA THR A 17 -4.97 8.08 -14.69
C THR A 17 -4.73 6.97 -15.72
N SER A 18 -3.68 7.10 -16.54
CA SER A 18 -3.30 6.08 -17.52
C SER A 18 -2.77 4.85 -16.81
N LEU A 19 -3.66 4.00 -16.31
CA LEU A 19 -3.32 2.67 -15.83
C LEU A 19 -2.91 1.82 -17.05
N SER A 20 -1.68 1.32 -17.07
CA SER A 20 -1.22 0.51 -18.19
C SER A 20 -2.06 -0.75 -18.31
N VAL A 21 -2.36 -1.18 -19.54
CA VAL A 21 -3.09 -2.44 -19.80
C VAL A 21 -2.38 -3.63 -19.13
N VAL A 22 -1.05 -3.53 -19.00
CA VAL A 22 -0.22 -4.51 -18.27
C VAL A 22 -0.57 -4.53 -16.79
N ALA A 23 -0.61 -3.38 -16.11
CA ALA A 23 -0.96 -3.32 -14.69
C ALA A 23 -2.37 -3.85 -14.42
N LEU A 24 -3.33 -3.58 -15.31
CA LEU A 24 -4.67 -4.15 -15.24
C LEU A 24 -4.66 -5.67 -15.38
N SER A 25 -3.87 -6.21 -16.33
CA SER A 25 -3.76 -7.65 -16.53
C SER A 25 -3.12 -8.36 -15.33
N GLU A 26 -2.09 -7.77 -14.73
CA GLU A 26 -1.44 -8.30 -13.53
C GLU A 26 -2.39 -8.28 -12.34
N TYR A 27 -3.15 -7.19 -12.17
CA TYR A 27 -4.16 -7.08 -11.14
C TYR A 27 -5.25 -8.16 -11.28
N LEU A 28 -5.79 -8.36 -12.48
CA LEU A 28 -6.82 -9.37 -12.72
C LEU A 28 -6.30 -10.79 -12.52
N ASN A 29 -5.05 -11.08 -12.93
CA ASN A 29 -4.41 -12.36 -12.66
C ASN A 29 -4.28 -12.63 -11.15
N ILE A 30 -3.84 -11.62 -10.38
CA ILE A 30 -3.77 -11.74 -8.91
C ILE A 30 -5.17 -11.96 -8.33
N GLN A 31 -6.17 -11.24 -8.83
CA GLN A 31 -7.56 -11.36 -8.38
C GLN A 31 -8.13 -12.76 -8.64
N GLU A 32 -7.83 -13.39 -9.77
CA GLU A 32 -8.24 -14.78 -10.05
C GLU A 32 -7.52 -15.80 -9.16
N LEU A 33 -6.28 -15.51 -8.77
CA LEU A 33 -5.48 -16.36 -7.88
C LEU A 33 -5.86 -16.21 -6.41
N LEU A 34 -6.56 -15.14 -6.03
CA LEU A 34 -7.16 -15.00 -4.72
C LEU A 34 -8.46 -15.82 -4.72
N PRO A 35 -8.52 -16.98 -4.02
CA PRO A 35 -9.81 -17.62 -3.79
C PRO A 35 -10.73 -16.63 -3.07
N GLU A 36 -12.04 -16.90 -3.08
CA GLU A 36 -13.03 -16.10 -2.37
C GLU A 36 -12.60 -15.93 -0.90
N VAL A 37 -11.96 -14.79 -0.59
CA VAL A 37 -11.55 -14.45 0.77
C VAL A 37 -12.83 -14.10 1.51
N VAL A 38 -13.48 -15.12 2.05
CA VAL A 38 -14.65 -14.97 2.90
C VAL A 38 -14.16 -14.35 4.20
N LEU A 39 -14.37 -13.04 4.34
CA LEU A 39 -14.13 -12.32 5.60
C LEU A 39 -14.98 -12.99 6.68
N GLN A 40 -14.35 -13.44 7.76
CA GLN A 40 -15.02 -14.13 8.86
C GLN A 40 -15.35 -13.10 9.96
N PRO A 41 -16.58 -12.55 10.01
CA PRO A 41 -16.92 -11.51 10.99
C PRO A 41 -16.86 -11.99 12.45
N GLU A 42 -16.97 -13.31 12.66
CA GLU A 42 -16.90 -13.94 13.98
C GLU A 42 -15.47 -14.23 14.44
N CYS A 43 -14.46 -14.05 13.56
CA CYS A 43 -13.07 -14.23 13.89
C CYS A 43 -12.41 -12.86 14.07
N GLN A 44 -11.71 -12.67 15.19
CA GLN A 44 -10.93 -11.46 15.36
C GLN A 44 -9.69 -11.53 14.46
N ASP A 45 -9.53 -10.52 13.59
CA ASP A 45 -8.35 -10.42 12.73
C ASP A 45 -7.05 -10.40 13.55
N GLU A 46 -6.09 -11.25 13.16
CA GLU A 46 -4.75 -11.24 13.73
C GLU A 46 -3.87 -10.23 12.99
N TYR A 47 -3.58 -9.10 13.62
CA TYR A 47 -2.68 -8.09 13.09
C TYR A 47 -1.24 -8.42 13.46
N ARG A 48 -0.46 -8.94 12.50
CA ARG A 48 0.97 -9.21 12.69
C ARG A 48 1.84 -8.12 12.07
N TRP A 49 2.55 -7.38 12.91
CA TRP A 49 3.51 -6.36 12.50
C TRP A 49 4.81 -7.00 11.99
N LYS A 50 4.98 -7.07 10.66
CA LYS A 50 6.12 -7.76 10.02
C LYS A 50 7.48 -7.08 10.22
N ILE A 51 7.49 -5.83 10.64
CA ILE A 51 8.70 -5.01 10.73
C ILE A 51 9.41 -5.19 12.08
N SER A 52 8.72 -5.74 13.09
CA SER A 52 9.34 -6.11 14.37
C SER A 52 9.43 -7.62 14.51
N SER A 53 10.52 -8.11 15.11
CA SER A 53 10.70 -9.52 15.46
C SER A 53 9.64 -10.03 16.45
N ALA A 54 9.05 -9.14 17.25
CA ALA A 54 7.97 -9.47 18.18
C ALA A 54 6.61 -9.63 17.49
N GLY A 55 6.47 -9.26 16.21
CA GLY A 55 5.20 -9.34 15.49
C GLY A 55 4.10 -8.38 15.99
N GLN A 56 4.41 -7.52 16.97
CA GLN A 56 3.47 -6.58 17.57
C GLN A 56 3.69 -5.15 17.08
N TYR A 57 2.58 -4.46 16.83
CA TYR A 57 2.60 -3.04 16.50
C TYR A 57 2.87 -2.20 17.74
N THR A 58 3.80 -1.26 17.62
CA THR A 58 4.02 -0.21 18.62
C THR A 58 4.31 1.09 17.90
N ALA A 59 4.00 2.23 18.52
CA ALA A 59 4.37 3.54 17.95
C ALA A 59 5.90 3.65 17.71
N LYS A 60 6.69 3.00 18.56
CA LYS A 60 8.15 2.91 18.42
C LYS A 60 8.56 2.12 17.17
N SER A 61 8.05 0.90 17.00
CA SER A 61 8.40 0.07 15.84
C SER A 61 7.90 0.66 14.52
N ALA A 62 6.80 1.41 14.54
CA ALA A 62 6.35 2.20 13.39
C ALA A 62 7.32 3.35 13.08
N TYR A 63 7.76 4.11 14.10
CA TYR A 63 8.74 5.17 13.93
C TYR A 63 10.06 4.64 13.38
N GLU A 64 10.59 3.55 13.92
CA GLU A 64 11.81 2.91 13.41
C GLU A 64 11.63 2.42 11.97
N ALA A 65 10.45 1.89 11.62
CA ALA A 65 10.12 1.47 10.26
C ALA A 65 10.20 2.59 9.22
N PHE A 66 9.84 3.82 9.59
CA PHE A 66 9.93 4.97 8.69
C PHE A 66 11.37 5.27 8.23
N PHE A 67 12.36 4.82 8.99
CA PHE A 67 13.78 5.03 8.69
C PHE A 67 14.46 3.79 8.10
N ILE A 68 13.73 2.69 7.88
CA ILE A 68 14.25 1.55 7.13
C ILE A 68 14.48 2.02 5.69
N GLU A 69 15.67 1.76 5.16
CA GLU A 69 16.18 2.34 3.90
C GLU A 69 16.38 3.87 3.90
N SER A 70 16.40 4.53 5.07
CA SER A 70 16.78 5.94 5.10
C SER A 70 18.24 6.12 4.70
N THR A 71 18.47 7.01 3.73
CA THR A 71 19.81 7.34 3.28
C THR A 71 20.40 8.45 4.16
N SER A 72 21.68 8.33 4.51
CA SER A 72 22.41 9.40 5.18
C SER A 72 22.48 10.63 4.25
N PHE A 73 21.73 11.68 4.59
CA PHE A 73 21.70 12.92 3.82
C PHE A 73 22.51 14.01 4.53
N ASP A 74 23.84 14.06 4.34
CA ASP A 74 24.74 14.98 5.07
C ASP A 74 24.37 16.47 4.96
N ALA A 75 23.71 16.86 3.87
CA ALA A 75 23.22 18.21 3.69
C ALA A 75 22.06 18.61 4.61
N TRP A 76 21.57 17.69 5.47
CA TRP A 76 20.62 17.99 6.54
C TRP A 76 21.12 19.15 7.43
N ARG A 77 22.43 19.26 7.66
CA ARG A 77 23.03 20.33 8.45
C ARG A 77 22.89 21.70 7.77
N PHE A 78 22.74 21.80 6.45
CA PHE A 78 22.52 23.09 5.80
C PHE A 78 21.05 23.51 5.84
N ILE A 79 20.12 22.55 5.84
CA ILE A 79 18.67 22.83 5.87
C ILE A 79 18.21 23.15 7.30
N TRP A 80 18.66 22.35 8.27
CA TRP A 80 18.13 22.39 9.64
C TRP A 80 18.98 23.19 10.63
N ASN A 81 20.21 23.58 10.26
CA ASN A 81 21.11 24.35 11.12
C ASN A 81 21.14 25.85 10.78
N THR A 82 20.32 26.30 9.82
CA THR A 82 20.11 27.73 9.60
C THR A 82 19.29 28.28 10.75
N TRP A 83 19.86 29.23 11.49
CA TRP A 83 19.13 29.98 12.49
C TRP A 83 17.91 30.66 11.86
N ALA A 84 16.80 30.70 12.59
CA ALA A 84 15.61 31.42 12.17
C ALA A 84 16.01 32.86 11.75
N PRO A 85 15.43 33.42 10.67
CA PRO A 85 15.71 34.78 10.25
C PRO A 85 15.57 35.72 11.45
N LYS A 86 16.55 36.59 11.68
CA LYS A 86 16.45 37.60 12.74
C LYS A 86 15.19 38.43 12.49
N LYS A 87 14.35 38.58 13.52
CA LYS A 87 13.19 39.47 13.45
C LYS A 87 13.70 40.88 13.20
N TYR A 88 13.23 41.49 12.11
CA TYR A 88 13.40 42.91 11.81
C TYR A 88 12.52 43.75 12.74
#